data_AF-A0A534R7L2-F1
#
_entry.id   AF-A0A534R7L2-F1
#
_cell.length_a   1.000
_cell.length_b   1.000
_cell.length_c   1.000
_cell.angle_alpha   90.00
_cell.angle_beta   90.00
_cell.angle_gamma   90.00
#
_symmetry.space_group_name_H-M   'P 1'
#
loop_
_entity.id
_entity.type
_entity.pdbx_description
1 polymer ?
#
loop_
_entity_poly.entity_id
_entity_poly.type
_entity_poly.pdbx_seq_one_letter_code
_entity_poly.pdbx_strand_id
1 'polypeptide(L)'
;MAPQLHLPVQSGSDRVLARMGRDYTAGAYEELVARLRGRRPGIALTTDVIVGFPGEDASDFAATEALVRRIRYDAAFLFKYSPREGTRAFRWGDPVPAEEKAPRLQRLIALQESISAEINRTLVGEEVEVLVEGPARRPAGWMAGKSPQMKSVVFPGPAAAGELVRVRVETTTSHSLTGQALRG
;
A
#
# COMPACT_ATOMS: atom_id res chain seq x y z
N MET A 1 1.89 4.75 19.67
CA MET A 1 1.89 4.92 18.19
C MET A 1 1.14 3.78 17.54
N ALA A 2 0.28 4.08 16.57
CA ALA A 2 -0.43 3.10 15.76
C ALA A 2 0.57 2.22 14.94
N PRO A 3 0.31 0.92 14.75
CA PRO A 3 1.20 -0.01 14.03
C PRO A 3 1.14 0.19 12.51
N GLN A 4 1.45 1.40 12.02
CA GLN A 4 1.46 1.72 10.60
C GLN A 4 2.62 2.67 10.28
N LEU A 5 3.29 2.43 9.15
CA LEU A 5 4.35 3.29 8.64
C LEU A 5 4.29 3.37 7.12
N HIS A 6 4.30 4.61 6.61
CA HIS A 6 4.51 4.88 5.19
C HIS A 6 6.01 5.05 4.93
N LEU A 7 6.60 4.18 4.11
CA LEU A 7 8.03 4.11 3.85
C LEU A 7 8.28 4.00 2.33
N PRO A 8 8.40 5.14 1.62
CA PRO A 8 8.47 5.12 0.15
C PRO A 8 9.78 4.53 -0.39
N VAL A 9 9.68 3.49 -1.21
CA VAL A 9 10.84 2.91 -1.92
C VAL A 9 11.03 3.48 -3.32
N GLN A 10 9.96 3.93 -3.98
CA GLN A 10 9.93 4.48 -5.35
C GLN A 10 10.22 3.49 -6.49
N SER A 11 11.21 2.60 -6.35
CA SER A 11 11.55 1.54 -7.33
C SER A 11 12.27 0.38 -6.65
N GLY A 12 12.20 -0.83 -7.22
CA GLY A 12 13.02 -1.96 -6.76
C GLY A 12 14.33 -2.17 -7.52
N SER A 13 14.69 -1.27 -8.44
CA SER A 13 15.97 -1.29 -9.14
C SER A 13 16.95 -0.29 -8.56
N ASP A 14 18.13 -0.76 -8.14
CA ASP A 14 19.22 0.09 -7.66
C ASP A 14 19.65 1.13 -8.71
N ARG A 15 19.60 0.76 -9.99
CA ARG A 15 19.91 1.68 -11.10
C ARG A 15 18.90 2.82 -11.18
N VAL A 16 17.61 2.50 -11.07
CA VAL A 16 16.54 3.51 -11.09
C VAL A 16 16.56 4.34 -9.81
N LEU A 17 16.76 3.72 -8.64
CA LEU A 17 16.92 4.40 -7.35
C LEU A 17 18.05 5.44 -7.38
N ALA A 18 19.22 5.07 -7.91
CA ALA A 18 20.34 5.99 -8.07
C ALA A 18 19.98 7.17 -9.00
N ARG A 19 19.30 6.92 -10.12
CA ARG A 19 18.81 7.98 -11.01
C ARG A 19 17.74 8.86 -10.34
N MET A 20 16.92 8.31 -9.46
CA MET A 20 15.99 9.07 -8.61
C MET A 20 16.70 9.87 -7.51
N GLY A 21 18.02 9.67 -7.30
CA GLY A 21 18.79 10.35 -6.26
C GLY A 21 18.56 9.76 -4.87
N ARG A 22 18.33 8.45 -4.79
CA ARG A 22 18.25 7.72 -3.53
C ARG A 22 19.63 7.21 -3.14
N ASP A 23 20.00 7.43 -1.88
CA ASP A 23 21.28 7.01 -1.32
C ASP A 23 21.21 5.61 -0.67
N TYR A 24 20.26 4.78 -1.12
CA TYR A 24 20.03 3.43 -0.63
C TYR A 24 19.76 2.46 -1.77
N THR A 25 20.00 1.17 -1.52
CA THR A 25 19.67 0.06 -2.43
C THR A 25 18.38 -0.64 -2.02
N ALA A 26 17.81 -1.43 -2.92
CA ALA A 26 16.68 -2.30 -2.64
C ALA A 26 17.02 -3.28 -1.49
N GLY A 27 18.23 -3.83 -1.47
CA GLY A 27 18.68 -4.72 -0.39
C GLY A 27 18.73 -4.04 0.98
N ALA A 28 19.32 -2.83 1.05
CA ALA A 28 19.35 -2.06 2.29
C ALA A 28 17.94 -1.68 2.78
N TYR A 29 17.02 -1.40 1.84
CA TYR A 29 15.62 -1.17 2.15
C TYR A 29 14.93 -2.43 2.71
N GLU A 30 15.18 -3.60 2.12
CA GLU A 30 14.65 -4.88 2.62
C GLU A 30 15.13 -5.19 4.05
N GLU A 31 16.41 -4.97 4.34
CA GLU A 31 16.97 -5.13 5.69
C GLU A 31 16.31 -4.17 6.70
N LEU A 32 16.07 -2.92 6.29
CA LEU A 32 15.34 -1.96 7.11
C LEU A 32 13.92 -2.45 7.41
N VAL A 33 13.20 -2.93 6.40
CA VAL A 33 11.85 -3.50 6.58
C VAL A 33 11.86 -4.72 7.49
N ALA A 34 12.82 -5.63 7.33
CA ALA A 34 12.96 -6.81 8.18
C ALA A 34 13.20 -6.41 9.65
N ARG A 35 14.09 -5.44 9.89
CA ARG A 35 14.33 -4.90 11.24
C ARG A 35 13.09 -4.23 11.84
N LEU A 36 12.32 -3.49 11.04
CA LEU A 36 11.08 -2.86 11.48
C LEU A 36 10.05 -3.92 11.92
N ARG A 37 9.82 -4.95 11.10
CA ARG A 37 8.92 -6.06 11.42
C ARG A 37 9.37 -6.87 12.62
N GLY A 38 10.68 -7.09 12.77
CA GLY A 38 11.24 -7.77 13.95
C GLY A 38 11.03 -7.00 15.26
N ARG A 39 11.07 -5.66 15.22
CA ARG A 39 10.81 -4.80 16.39
C ARG A 39 9.33 -4.58 16.67
N ARG A 40 8.51 -4.59 15.62
CA ARG A 40 7.08 -4.36 15.70
C ARG A 40 6.32 -5.36 14.81
N PRO A 41 6.07 -6.56 15.33
CA PRO A 41 5.22 -7.54 14.65
C PRO A 41 3.85 -6.93 14.33
N GLY A 42 3.34 -7.21 13.13
CA GLY A 42 2.04 -6.68 12.66
C GLY A 42 2.05 -5.19 12.28
N ILE A 43 3.21 -4.55 12.11
CA ILE A 43 3.29 -3.21 11.52
C ILE A 43 2.81 -3.24 10.06
N ALA A 44 1.82 -2.39 9.76
CA ALA A 44 1.35 -2.20 8.40
C ALA A 44 2.28 -1.27 7.63
N LEU A 45 2.69 -1.67 6.44
CA LEU A 45 3.61 -0.90 5.61
C LEU A 45 2.93 -0.43 4.33
N THR A 46 3.07 0.85 4.03
CA THR A 46 2.69 1.41 2.73
C THR A 46 3.85 2.10 2.05
N THR A 47 3.80 2.21 0.73
CA THR A 47 4.88 2.80 -0.08
C THR A 47 4.34 3.57 -1.27
N ASP A 48 5.19 4.39 -1.88
CA ASP A 48 5.00 4.88 -3.25
C ASP A 48 5.93 4.13 -4.21
N VAL A 49 5.46 3.88 -5.43
CA VAL A 49 6.28 3.36 -6.55
C VAL A 49 5.95 4.12 -7.83
N ILE A 50 6.98 4.48 -8.58
CA ILE A 50 6.87 5.12 -9.89
C ILE A 50 7.39 4.15 -10.96
N VAL A 51 6.54 3.78 -11.91
CA VAL A 51 6.92 2.98 -13.09
C VAL A 51 7.17 3.85 -14.30
N GLY A 52 8.04 3.39 -15.20
CA GLY A 52 8.40 4.09 -16.42
C GLY A 52 9.25 5.33 -16.20
N PHE A 53 10.04 5.36 -15.13
CA PHE A 53 10.98 6.46 -14.88
C PHE A 53 12.00 6.58 -16.03
N PRO A 54 12.53 7.78 -16.37
CA PRO A 54 13.44 7.93 -17.51
C PRO A 54 14.67 7.02 -17.41
N GLY A 55 14.76 6.07 -18.36
CA GLY A 55 15.81 5.05 -18.42
C GLY A 55 15.45 3.70 -17.77
N GLU A 56 14.21 3.51 -17.28
CA GLU A 56 13.72 2.23 -16.77
C GLU A 56 13.46 1.23 -17.90
N ASP A 57 14.15 0.08 -17.85
CA ASP A 57 13.93 -1.03 -18.78
C ASP A 57 13.10 -2.17 -18.14
N ALA A 58 12.90 -3.24 -18.91
CA ALA A 58 12.13 -4.40 -18.46
C ALA A 58 12.75 -5.11 -17.24
N SER A 59 14.07 -5.11 -17.10
CA SER A 59 14.77 -5.74 -15.97
C SER A 59 14.61 -4.92 -14.69
N ASP A 60 14.63 -3.59 -14.79
CA ASP A 60 14.36 -2.71 -13.65
C ASP A 60 12.91 -2.85 -13.14
N PHE A 61 11.96 -2.94 -14.08
CA PHE A 61 10.57 -3.16 -13.73
C PHE A 61 10.37 -4.54 -13.08
N ALA A 62 11.01 -5.59 -13.61
CA ALA A 62 10.98 -6.92 -13.00
C ALA A 62 11.59 -6.92 -11.58
N ALA A 63 12.66 -6.17 -11.34
CA ALA A 63 13.23 -5.99 -10.00
C ALA A 63 12.23 -5.31 -9.05
N THR A 64 11.47 -4.33 -9.55
CA THR A 64 10.39 -3.66 -8.82
C THR A 64 9.26 -4.62 -8.45
N GLU A 65 8.77 -5.44 -9.39
CA GLU A 65 7.77 -6.47 -9.10
C GLU A 65 8.30 -7.48 -8.07
N ALA A 66 9.56 -7.90 -8.20
CA ALA A 66 10.19 -8.85 -7.28
C ALA A 66 10.31 -8.28 -5.86
N LEU A 67 10.70 -7.00 -5.73
CA LEU A 67 10.76 -6.33 -4.43
C LEU A 67 9.36 -6.25 -3.78
N VAL A 68 8.34 -5.84 -4.52
CA VAL A 68 6.96 -5.78 -4.01
C VAL A 68 6.47 -7.15 -3.54
N ARG A 69 6.79 -8.23 -4.27
CA ARG A 69 6.48 -9.61 -3.86
C ARG A 69 7.14 -10.01 -2.54
N ARG A 70 8.40 -9.62 -2.32
CA ARG A 70 9.15 -9.94 -1.10
C ARG A 70 8.69 -9.10 0.08
N ILE A 71 8.54 -7.80 -0.12
CA ILE A 71 8.15 -6.88 0.95
C ILE A 71 6.71 -7.13 1.38
N ARG A 72 5.78 -7.41 0.45
CA ARG A 72 4.36 -7.63 0.76
C ARG A 72 3.74 -6.46 1.54
N TYR A 73 3.62 -5.30 0.91
CA TYR A 73 3.01 -4.11 1.52
C TYR A 73 1.52 -4.30 1.78
N ASP A 74 0.98 -3.62 2.80
CA ASP A 74 -0.46 -3.57 3.06
C ASP A 74 -1.21 -2.78 1.98
N ALA A 75 -0.58 -1.72 1.48
CA ALA A 75 -1.06 -0.93 0.34
C ALA A 75 0.12 -0.21 -0.32
N ALA A 76 -0.03 0.17 -1.59
CA ALA A 76 0.95 1.01 -2.27
C ALA A 76 0.25 2.05 -3.15
N PHE A 77 0.84 3.24 -3.22
CA PHE A 77 0.45 4.25 -4.20
C PHE A 77 1.34 4.10 -5.43
N LEU A 78 0.71 3.77 -6.55
CA LEU A 78 1.40 3.37 -7.76
C LEU A 78 1.14 4.41 -8.84
N PHE A 79 2.22 4.94 -9.42
CA PHE A 79 2.15 6.01 -10.40
C PHE A 79 2.94 5.63 -11.64
N LYS A 80 2.48 6.09 -12.81
CA LYS A 80 3.35 6.20 -13.99
C LYS A 80 4.14 7.49 -13.90
N TYR A 81 5.40 7.46 -14.34
CA TYR A 81 6.21 8.68 -14.45
C TYR A 81 5.54 9.66 -15.41
N SER A 82 5.45 10.91 -14.96
CA SER A 82 5.00 12.06 -15.73
C SER A 82 6.05 13.17 -15.56
N PRO A 83 6.62 13.69 -16.67
CA PRO A 83 7.60 14.78 -16.59
C PRO A 83 7.03 15.99 -15.87
N ARG A 84 7.83 16.59 -14.98
CA ARG A 84 7.50 17.84 -14.30
C ARG A 84 8.62 18.84 -14.51
N GLU A 85 8.27 20.02 -15.01
CA GLU A 85 9.22 21.12 -15.19
C GLU A 85 9.96 21.42 -13.87
N GLY A 86 11.24 21.78 -13.98
CA GLY A 86 12.11 22.05 -12.83
C GLY A 86 12.74 20.82 -12.16
N THR A 87 12.33 19.59 -12.51
CA THR A 87 12.97 18.37 -11.96
C THR A 87 14.24 17.99 -12.73
N ARG A 88 15.17 17.28 -12.07
CA ARG A 88 16.36 16.70 -12.74
C ARG A 88 15.96 15.73 -13.85
N ALA A 89 14.91 14.94 -13.61
CA ALA A 89 14.41 13.95 -14.56
C ALA A 89 13.81 14.57 -15.82
N PHE A 90 13.26 15.79 -15.75
CA PHE A 90 12.76 16.52 -16.92
C PHE A 90 13.84 16.72 -17.99
N ARG A 91 15.09 16.97 -17.57
CA ARG A 91 16.23 17.16 -18.49
C ARG A 91 16.64 15.90 -19.24
N TRP A 92 16.15 14.74 -18.82
CA TRP A 92 16.42 13.44 -19.46
C TRP A 92 15.34 13.07 -20.48
N GLY A 93 14.32 13.91 -20.66
CA GLY A 93 13.16 13.62 -21.48
C GLY A 93 12.29 12.52 -20.87
N ASP A 94 11.48 11.90 -21.71
CA ASP A 94 10.63 10.78 -21.34
C ASP A 94 10.76 9.62 -22.33
N PRO A 95 11.90 8.91 -22.32
CA PRO A 95 12.22 7.93 -23.35
C PRO A 95 11.42 6.62 -23.22
N VAL A 96 10.73 6.38 -22.10
CA VAL A 96 9.92 5.17 -21.91
C VAL A 96 8.58 5.38 -22.61
N PRO A 97 8.21 4.56 -23.62
CA PRO A 97 6.98 4.76 -24.36
C PRO A 97 5.74 4.64 -23.47
N ALA A 98 4.70 5.41 -23.77
CA ALA A 98 3.46 5.41 -22.99
C ALA A 98 2.76 4.04 -23.00
N GLU A 99 2.88 3.33 -24.12
CA GLU A 99 2.40 1.95 -24.31
C GLU A 99 3.13 0.93 -23.41
N GLU A 100 4.31 1.24 -22.89
CA GLU A 100 4.99 0.40 -21.90
C GLU A 100 4.60 0.76 -20.47
N LYS A 101 4.40 2.05 -20.17
CA LYS A 101 4.08 2.51 -18.81
C LYS A 101 2.75 2.01 -18.30
N ALA A 102 1.71 2.04 -19.14
CA ALA A 102 0.37 1.65 -18.72
C ALA A 102 0.28 0.15 -18.36
N PRO A 103 0.78 -0.80 -19.19
CA PRO A 103 0.84 -2.21 -18.82
C PRO A 103 1.67 -2.48 -17.57
N ARG A 104 2.83 -1.82 -17.40
CA ARG A 104 3.66 -1.93 -16.19
C ARG A 104 2.87 -1.51 -14.94
N LEU A 105 2.19 -0.36 -14.99
CA LEU A 105 1.38 0.12 -13.88
C LEU A 105 0.24 -0.86 -13.55
N GLN A 106 -0.49 -1.35 -14.55
CA GLN A 106 -1.59 -2.29 -14.34
C GLN A 106 -1.12 -3.62 -13.75
N ARG A 107 0.00 -4.15 -14.22
CA ARG A 107 0.62 -5.36 -13.64
C ARG A 107 0.99 -5.16 -12.18
N LEU A 108 1.59 -4.02 -11.85
CA LEU A 108 2.00 -3.72 -10.48
C LEU A 108 0.80 -3.48 -9.56
N ILE A 109 -0.27 -2.84 -10.05
CA ILE A 109 -1.55 -2.69 -9.33
C ILE A 109 -2.13 -4.08 -9.03
N ALA A 110 -2.28 -4.93 -10.04
CA ALA A 110 -2.85 -6.27 -9.86
C ALA A 110 -2.03 -7.11 -8.86
N LEU A 111 -0.70 -7.02 -8.94
CA LEU A 111 0.20 -7.64 -7.98
C LEU A 111 -0.05 -7.13 -6.55
N GLN A 112 -0.03 -5.82 -6.34
CA GLN A 112 -0.25 -5.23 -5.03
C GLN A 112 -1.63 -5.55 -4.47
N GLU A 113 -2.68 -5.52 -5.30
CA GLU A 113 -4.03 -5.88 -4.88
C GLU A 113 -4.14 -7.35 -4.45
N SER A 114 -3.46 -8.26 -5.14
CA SER A 114 -3.36 -9.67 -4.73
C SER A 114 -2.72 -9.79 -3.34
N ILE A 115 -1.61 -9.10 -3.11
CA ILE A 115 -0.90 -9.09 -1.83
C ILE A 115 -1.79 -8.51 -0.72
N SER A 116 -2.41 -7.35 -0.96
CA SER A 116 -3.31 -6.70 0.01
C SER A 116 -4.50 -7.58 0.34
N ALA A 117 -5.09 -8.27 -0.66
CA ALA A 117 -6.16 -9.22 -0.45
C ALA A 117 -5.72 -10.44 0.36
N GLU A 118 -4.52 -10.97 0.12
CA GLU A 118 -3.95 -12.07 0.92
C GLU A 118 -3.73 -11.65 2.38
N ILE A 119 -3.15 -10.48 2.61
CA ILE A 119 -2.92 -9.93 3.96
C ILE A 119 -4.26 -9.69 4.68
N ASN A 120 -5.22 -9.04 4.02
CA ASN A 120 -6.50 -8.76 4.65
C ASN A 120 -7.26 -10.05 4.97
N ARG A 121 -7.18 -11.08 4.11
CA ARG A 121 -7.84 -12.37 4.35
C ARG A 121 -7.40 -13.04 5.64
N THR A 122 -6.17 -12.81 6.11
CA THR A 122 -5.71 -13.35 7.40
C THR A 122 -6.43 -12.74 8.59
N LEU A 123 -7.20 -11.66 8.40
CA LEU A 123 -7.98 -11.01 9.43
C LEU A 123 -9.42 -11.54 9.50
N VAL A 124 -9.87 -12.37 8.55
CA VAL A 124 -11.21 -12.97 8.62
C VAL A 124 -11.33 -13.83 9.88
N GLY A 125 -12.36 -13.56 10.70
CA GLY A 125 -12.57 -14.20 12.00
C GLY A 125 -11.93 -13.49 13.19
N GLU A 126 -10.98 -12.57 12.93
CA GLU A 126 -10.31 -11.78 13.96
C GLU A 126 -11.16 -10.59 14.42
N GLU A 127 -10.89 -10.13 15.64
CA GLU A 127 -11.44 -8.90 16.18
C GLU A 127 -10.48 -7.74 15.92
N VAL A 128 -10.99 -6.67 15.32
CA VAL A 128 -10.24 -5.44 15.10
C VAL A 128 -10.90 -4.29 15.84
N GLU A 129 -10.10 -3.50 16.56
CA GLU A 129 -10.55 -2.20 17.06
C GLU A 129 -10.67 -1.22 15.88
N VAL A 130 -11.71 -0.40 15.89
CA VAL A 130 -12.04 0.53 14.82
C VAL A 130 -12.37 1.89 15.43
N LEU A 131 -11.61 2.91 15.03
CA LEU A 131 -11.99 4.30 15.25
C LEU A 131 -13.01 4.69 14.17
N VAL A 132 -14.25 4.95 14.60
CA VAL A 132 -15.35 5.30 13.70
C VAL A 132 -15.15 6.70 13.15
N GLU A 133 -15.09 6.82 11.82
CA GLU A 133 -14.96 8.11 11.11
C GLU A 133 -16.34 8.70 10.77
N GLY A 134 -17.34 7.86 10.54
CA GLY A 134 -18.71 8.28 10.21
C GLY A 134 -19.46 7.26 9.35
N PRO A 135 -20.55 7.68 8.69
CA PRO A 135 -21.33 6.80 7.81
C PRO A 135 -20.47 6.24 6.67
N ALA A 136 -20.63 4.95 6.38
CA ALA A 136 -20.03 4.34 5.21
C ALA A 136 -20.67 4.90 3.92
N ARG A 137 -19.87 5.02 2.85
CA ARG A 137 -20.39 5.42 1.53
C ARG A 137 -21.46 4.44 1.02
N ARG A 138 -21.32 3.16 1.37
CA ARG A 138 -22.25 2.09 1.04
C ARG A 138 -21.99 0.87 1.95
N PRO A 139 -23.01 0.05 2.23
CA PRO A 139 -24.44 0.35 2.03
C PRO A 139 -24.94 1.42 3.03
N ALA A 140 -26.14 1.95 2.80
CA ALA A 140 -26.71 2.98 3.68
C ALA A 140 -26.98 2.41 5.09
N GLY A 141 -26.83 3.26 6.11
CA GLY A 141 -27.00 2.86 7.52
C GLY A 141 -25.81 2.12 8.15
N TRP A 142 -24.77 1.85 7.36
CA TRP A 142 -23.51 1.30 7.86
C TRP A 142 -22.54 2.39 8.25
N MET A 143 -21.58 2.02 9.09
CA MET A 143 -20.51 2.86 9.60
C MET A 143 -19.18 2.47 8.95
N ALA A 144 -18.28 3.44 8.83
CA ALA A 144 -16.92 3.24 8.37
C ALA A 144 -15.93 3.85 9.36
N GLY A 145 -14.76 3.22 9.46
CA GLY A 145 -13.68 3.70 10.30
C GLY A 145 -12.34 3.09 9.93
N LYS A 146 -11.34 3.31 10.78
CA LYS A 146 -9.98 2.84 10.60
C LYS A 146 -9.55 1.94 11.75
N SER A 147 -8.92 0.82 11.40
CA SER A 147 -8.16 0.05 12.38
C SER A 147 -6.85 0.75 12.75
N PRO A 148 -6.13 0.32 13.80
CA PRO A 148 -4.80 0.84 14.12
C PRO A 148 -3.78 0.71 12.97
N GLN A 149 -3.96 -0.26 12.06
CA GLN A 149 -3.14 -0.42 10.86
C GLN A 149 -3.59 0.47 9.68
N MET A 150 -4.51 1.41 9.93
CA MET A 150 -5.16 2.26 8.93
C MET A 150 -5.98 1.50 7.87
N LYS A 151 -6.37 0.24 8.16
CA LYS A 151 -7.27 -0.51 7.28
C LYS A 151 -8.67 0.06 7.40
N SER A 152 -9.34 0.26 6.26
CA SER A 152 -10.74 0.69 6.23
C SER A 152 -11.63 -0.45 6.69
N VAL A 153 -12.47 -0.20 7.69
CA VAL A 153 -13.42 -1.19 8.22
C VAL A 153 -14.83 -0.65 8.05
N VAL A 154 -15.72 -1.49 7.51
CA VAL A 154 -17.12 -1.15 7.25
C VAL A 154 -18.01 -2.15 7.96
N PHE A 155 -18.96 -1.68 8.78
CA PHE A 155 -19.79 -2.54 9.63
C PHE A 155 -21.19 -1.91 9.85
N PRO A 156 -22.23 -2.70 10.16
CA PRO A 156 -23.55 -2.16 10.48
C PRO A 156 -23.52 -1.27 11.72
N GLY A 157 -24.21 -0.13 11.68
CA GLY A 157 -24.37 0.75 12.85
C GLY A 157 -25.43 0.27 13.87
N PRO A 158 -25.78 1.12 14.84
CA PRO A 158 -25.30 2.49 15.04
C PRO A 158 -23.95 2.54 15.77
N ALA A 159 -23.12 3.52 15.42
CA ALA A 159 -21.94 3.94 16.19
C ALA A 159 -21.71 5.45 15.96
N ALA A 160 -21.11 6.15 16.92
CA ALA A 160 -20.83 7.58 16.78
C ALA A 160 -19.43 7.81 16.17
N ALA A 161 -19.27 8.89 15.39
CA ALA A 161 -17.93 9.30 14.95
C ALA A 161 -17.06 9.66 16.17
N GLY A 162 -15.81 9.21 16.16
CA GLY A 162 -14.88 9.33 17.29
C GLY A 162 -14.96 8.19 18.32
N GLU A 163 -15.94 7.30 18.19
CA GLU A 163 -16.05 6.10 19.03
C GLU A 163 -15.01 5.04 18.63
N LEU A 164 -14.50 4.30 19.62
CA LEU A 164 -13.73 3.07 19.40
C LEU A 164 -14.65 1.86 19.59
N VAL A 165 -14.83 1.08 18.52
CA VAL A 165 -15.66 -0.13 18.54
C VAL A 165 -14.83 -1.34 18.15
N ARG A 166 -15.16 -2.52 18.67
CA ARG A 166 -14.58 -3.78 18.18
C ARG A 166 -15.46 -4.37 17.10
N VAL A 167 -14.86 -4.77 15.99
CA VAL A 167 -15.53 -5.39 14.85
C VAL A 167 -14.94 -6.76 14.62
N ARG A 168 -15.78 -7.79 14.59
CA ARG A 168 -15.41 -9.12 14.10
C ARG A 168 -15.42 -9.09 12.57
N VAL A 169 -14.27 -9.31 11.94
CA VAL A 169 -14.17 -9.28 10.48
C VAL A 169 -14.79 -10.56 9.90
N GLU A 170 -15.71 -10.41 8.95
CA GLU A 170 -16.40 -11.52 8.27
C GLU A 170 -15.92 -11.70 6.85
N THR A 171 -15.68 -10.60 6.13
CA THR A 171 -15.24 -10.62 4.73
C THR A 171 -14.25 -9.50 4.47
N THR A 172 -13.45 -9.66 3.41
CA THR A 172 -12.40 -8.70 3.05
C THR A 172 -12.28 -8.54 1.55
N THR A 173 -11.91 -7.34 1.12
CA THR A 173 -11.36 -7.07 -0.21
C THR A 173 -9.87 -6.74 -0.09
N SER A 174 -9.22 -6.40 -1.21
CA SER A 174 -7.88 -5.79 -1.18
C SER A 174 -7.86 -4.43 -0.45
N HIS A 175 -9.01 -3.74 -0.36
CA HIS A 175 -9.07 -2.34 0.08
C HIS A 175 -9.79 -2.12 1.42
N SER A 176 -10.61 -3.08 1.87
CA SER A 176 -11.43 -2.92 3.07
C SER A 176 -11.73 -4.24 3.77
N LEU A 177 -11.99 -4.13 5.07
CA LEU A 177 -12.55 -5.17 5.91
C LEU A 177 -14.04 -4.90 6.11
N THR A 178 -14.83 -5.95 6.22
CA THR A 178 -16.26 -5.88 6.46
C THR A 178 -16.66 -6.88 7.54
N GLY A 179 -17.49 -6.47 8.49
CA GLY A 179 -17.83 -7.32 9.63
C GLY A 179 -18.92 -6.76 10.53
N GLN A 180 -19.04 -7.34 11.72
CA GLN A 180 -20.07 -6.99 12.71
C GLN A 180 -19.45 -6.34 13.93
N ALA A 181 -20.03 -5.24 14.40
CA ALA A 181 -19.67 -4.69 15.70
C ALA A 181 -20.03 -5.69 16.81
N LEU A 182 -19.08 -5.92 17.71
CA LEU A 182 -19.31 -6.69 18.91
C LEU A 182 -20.07 -5.80 19.88
N ARG A 183 -21.21 -6.29 20.38
CA ARG A 183 -21.94 -5.61 21.45
C ARG A 183 -21.10 -5.74 22.73
N GLY A 184 -20.76 -4.60 23.33
CA GLY A 184 -20.25 -4.52 24.70
C GLY A 184 -21.32 -4.88 25.71
#